data_AF-A0A4Q4N594-F1
#
_entry.id   AF-A0A4Q4N594-F1
#
_cell.length_a   1.000
_cell.length_b   1.000
_cell.length_c   1.000
_cell.angle_alpha   90.00
_cell.angle_beta   90.00
_cell.angle_gamma   90.00
#
_symmetry.space_group_name_H-M   'P 1'
#
loop_
_entity.id
_entity.type
_entity.pdbx_description
1 polymer ?
#
loop_
_entity_poly.entity_id
_entity_poly.type
_entity_poly.pdbx_seq_one_letter_code
_entity_poly.pdbx_strand_id
1 'polypeptide(L)'
;MVRITSAFAFLAMGTSIMANPVASEQNLVARADLGDKTSAAGAVADVVNKVVQLVQGMIDDDLARRRTFTQNTAKDVAAQFPGHSVIVCNVGYSLSGSGDQLVYSTSYNAKVGSDVTFDVIVFKSPKIFDRRGDGGYENWAFYVDASCNENGGHVECL
;
A
#
# COMPACT_ATOMS: atom_id res chain seq x y z
N MET A 1 -61.18 -3.36 32.31
CA MET A 1 -61.58 -4.26 31.22
C MET A 1 -61.00 -3.68 29.93
N VAL A 2 -60.13 -4.42 29.24
CA VAL A 2 -59.95 -4.53 27.78
C VAL A 2 -58.56 -5.18 27.58
N ARG A 3 -58.60 -6.42 27.10
CA ARG A 3 -57.46 -7.15 26.55
C ARG A 3 -57.26 -6.66 25.12
N ILE A 4 -56.02 -6.43 24.68
CA ILE A 4 -55.71 -6.41 23.25
C ILE A 4 -54.51 -7.32 22.99
N THR A 5 -54.82 -8.27 22.12
CA THR A 5 -54.08 -9.40 21.59
C THR A 5 -52.90 -8.98 20.72
N SER A 6 -51.84 -9.80 20.74
CA SER A 6 -50.69 -9.77 19.84
C SER A 6 -51.04 -9.79 18.35
N ALA A 7 -50.18 -9.17 17.54
CA ALA A 7 -49.80 -9.70 16.23
C ALA A 7 -48.37 -9.22 15.89
N PHE A 8 -47.40 -10.10 16.15
CA PHE A 8 -46.07 -10.03 15.57
C PHE A 8 -46.19 -10.40 14.08
N ALA A 9 -45.96 -9.44 13.20
CA ALA A 9 -45.64 -9.69 11.80
C ALA A 9 -44.80 -8.52 11.28
N PHE A 10 -43.48 -8.60 11.45
CA PHE A 10 -42.56 -7.83 10.64
C PHE A 10 -41.97 -8.76 9.58
N LEU A 11 -42.28 -8.43 8.31
CA LEU A 11 -41.66 -8.99 7.12
C LEU A 11 -40.13 -8.96 7.29
N ALA A 12 -39.52 -10.15 7.31
CA ALA A 12 -38.09 -10.30 7.08
C ALA A 12 -37.85 -10.23 5.56
N MET A 13 -37.48 -9.06 5.06
CA MET A 13 -36.83 -8.91 3.76
C MET A 13 -35.70 -7.90 3.88
N GLY A 14 -34.48 -8.35 3.58
CA GLY A 14 -33.32 -7.49 3.41
C GLY A 14 -32.30 -7.58 4.54
N THR A 15 -31.32 -8.47 4.39
CA THR A 15 -29.87 -8.17 4.43
C THR A 15 -29.11 -9.49 4.48
N SER A 16 -28.83 -10.05 3.32
CA SER A 16 -27.87 -11.13 3.17
C SER A 16 -26.67 -10.60 2.42
N ILE A 17 -25.72 -9.99 3.13
CA ILE A 17 -24.31 -10.21 2.83
C ILE A 17 -23.57 -10.24 4.17
N MET A 18 -23.07 -11.42 4.48
CA MET A 18 -22.20 -11.72 5.59
C MET A 18 -20.98 -10.79 5.52
N ALA A 19 -20.88 -9.82 6.43
CA ALA A 19 -19.60 -9.17 6.70
C ALA A 19 -18.75 -10.22 7.42
N ASN A 20 -18.01 -11.02 6.65
CA ASN A 20 -16.97 -11.89 7.18
C ASN A 20 -15.97 -11.02 7.95
N PRO A 21 -15.78 -11.25 9.27
CA PRO A 21 -14.56 -10.82 9.90
C PRO A 21 -13.44 -11.81 9.50
N VAL A 22 -12.19 -11.36 9.59
CA VAL A 22 -10.94 -12.16 9.42
C VAL A 22 -10.57 -12.37 7.94
N ALA A 23 -9.47 -11.82 7.39
CA ALA A 23 -8.12 -11.90 7.92
C ALA A 23 -7.28 -10.64 7.59
N SER A 24 -7.00 -9.87 8.63
CA SER A 24 -5.74 -9.15 8.76
C SER A 24 -4.75 -10.13 9.39
N GLU A 25 -4.23 -11.12 8.66
CA GLU A 25 -3.07 -11.90 9.08
C GLU A 25 -2.34 -12.50 7.87
N GLN A 26 -1.06 -12.12 7.75
CA GLN A 26 0.07 -12.97 7.38
C GLN A 26 0.12 -13.52 5.94
N ASN A 27 1.09 -13.01 5.16
CA ASN A 27 2.01 -13.96 4.54
C ASN A 27 3.40 -13.35 4.33
N LEU A 28 4.25 -13.55 5.34
CA LEU A 28 5.68 -13.34 5.28
C LEU A 28 6.33 -14.44 4.41
N VAL A 29 5.92 -14.63 3.15
CA VAL A 29 6.54 -15.65 2.27
C VAL A 29 7.94 -15.21 1.91
N ALA A 30 8.94 -15.86 2.50
CA ALA A 30 10.34 -15.68 2.14
C ALA A 30 10.67 -16.71 1.06
N ARG A 31 11.04 -16.25 -0.13
CA ARG A 31 12.07 -16.91 -0.94
C ARG A 31 13.17 -15.87 -1.19
N ALA A 32 14.24 -16.28 -1.83
CA ALA A 32 15.61 -16.00 -1.40
C ALA A 32 16.31 -14.78 -2.04
N ASP A 33 15.61 -13.76 -2.55
CA ASP A 33 16.26 -12.70 -3.35
C ASP A 33 16.29 -11.28 -2.74
N LEU A 34 15.60 -11.04 -1.62
CA LEU A 34 15.55 -9.71 -0.97
C LEU A 34 16.61 -9.51 0.14
N GLY A 35 17.52 -10.47 0.35
CA GLY A 35 18.39 -10.51 1.53
C GLY A 35 17.64 -10.91 2.82
N ASP A 36 18.30 -10.85 3.98
CA ASP A 36 17.63 -11.03 5.28
C ASP A 36 16.51 -9.98 5.40
N LYS A 37 15.25 -10.43 5.51
CA LYS A 37 14.08 -9.54 5.52
C LYS A 37 14.15 -8.49 6.62
N THR A 38 14.78 -8.80 7.75
CA THR A 38 15.01 -7.86 8.84
C THR A 38 15.90 -6.71 8.38
N SER A 39 16.96 -7.03 7.64
CA SER A 39 17.87 -6.05 7.05
C SER A 39 17.20 -5.25 5.93
N ALA A 40 16.42 -5.90 5.06
CA ALA A 40 15.71 -5.22 3.98
C ALA A 40 14.62 -4.26 4.50
N ALA A 41 13.81 -4.69 5.47
CA ALA A 41 12.83 -3.84 6.12
C ALA A 41 13.49 -2.66 6.85
N GLY A 42 14.63 -2.89 7.51
CA GLY A 42 15.44 -1.83 8.11
C GLY A 42 15.92 -0.79 7.09
N ALA A 43 16.43 -1.25 5.94
CA ALA A 43 16.88 -0.36 4.87
C ALA A 43 15.73 0.49 4.27
N VAL A 44 14.55 -0.11 4.04
CA VAL A 44 13.36 0.64 3.62
C VAL A 44 12.95 1.65 4.70
N ALA A 45 12.92 1.24 5.97
CA ALA A 45 12.58 2.12 7.09
C ALA A 45 13.53 3.32 7.20
N ASP A 46 14.84 3.12 7.03
CA ASP A 46 15.84 4.18 7.07
C ASP A 46 15.63 5.22 5.95
N VAL A 47 15.30 4.77 4.73
CA VAL A 47 14.97 5.66 3.61
C VAL A 47 13.69 6.43 3.91
N VAL A 48 12.62 5.71 4.29
CA VAL A 48 11.33 6.32 4.62
C VAL A 48 11.48 7.37 5.72
N ASN A 49 12.20 7.07 6.81
CA ASN A 49 12.41 8.01 7.91
C ASN A 49 13.09 9.31 7.47
N LYS A 50 14.09 9.22 6.57
CA LYS A 50 14.76 10.41 6.00
C LYS A 50 13.78 11.26 5.19
N VAL A 51 12.94 10.63 4.37
CA VAL A 51 11.95 11.33 3.55
C VAL A 51 10.84 11.93 4.41
N VAL A 52 10.35 11.22 5.43
CA VAL A 52 9.38 11.74 6.42
C VAL A 52 9.92 12.99 7.10
N GLN A 53 11.16 12.97 7.59
CA GLN A 53 11.80 14.14 8.20
C GLN A 53 11.89 15.32 7.23
N LEU A 54 12.24 15.07 5.97
CA LEU A 54 12.28 16.08 4.92
C LEU A 54 10.90 16.71 4.71
N VAL A 55 9.85 15.91 4.50
CA VAL A 55 8.50 16.45 4.23
C VAL A 55 7.86 17.11 5.46
N GLN A 56 8.19 16.66 6.67
CA GLN A 56 7.72 17.30 7.91
C GLN A 56 8.37 18.67 8.14
N GLY A 57 9.62 18.86 7.69
CA GLY A 57 10.32 20.14 7.73
C GLY A 57 9.83 21.17 6.71
N MET A 58 9.06 20.75 5.69
CA MET A 58 8.56 21.65 4.64
C MET A 58 7.38 22.51 5.12
N ILE A 59 7.36 23.76 4.66
CA ILE A 59 6.25 24.72 4.84
C ILE A 59 5.37 24.74 3.57
N ASP A 60 5.34 23.64 2.83
CA ASP A 60 4.55 23.52 1.60
C ASP A 60 3.16 22.95 1.88
N ASP A 61 2.24 23.10 0.94
CA ASP A 61 0.90 22.52 1.02
C ASP A 61 0.93 20.98 1.05
N ASP A 62 -0.17 20.38 1.52
CA ASP A 62 -0.24 18.94 1.76
C ASP A 62 0.04 18.08 0.51
N LEU A 63 -0.45 18.53 -0.64
CA LEU A 63 -0.23 17.84 -1.91
C LEU A 63 1.25 17.83 -2.31
N ALA A 64 1.98 18.93 -2.07
CA ALA A 64 3.41 19.01 -2.38
C ALA A 64 4.24 18.10 -1.47
N ARG A 65 3.87 18.00 -0.18
CA ARG A 65 4.49 17.04 0.75
C ARG A 65 4.22 15.60 0.33
N ARG A 66 2.98 15.25 -0.03
CA ARG A 66 2.62 13.90 -0.52
C ARG A 66 3.40 13.54 -1.77
N ARG A 67 3.41 14.44 -2.75
CA ARG A 67 4.20 14.29 -3.97
C ARG A 67 5.67 14.04 -3.65
N THR A 68 6.27 14.88 -2.82
CA THR A 68 7.68 14.74 -2.43
C THR A 68 7.93 13.41 -1.74
N PHE A 69 7.07 13.05 -0.78
CA PHE A 69 7.15 11.79 -0.06
C PHE A 69 7.12 10.60 -1.02
N THR A 70 6.08 10.51 -1.85
CA THR A 70 5.82 9.38 -2.75
C THR A 70 6.93 9.22 -3.77
N GLN A 71 7.33 10.30 -4.43
CA GLN A 71 8.30 10.28 -5.52
C GLN A 71 9.73 10.00 -5.00
N ASN A 72 10.14 10.66 -3.91
CA ASN A 72 11.48 10.47 -3.36
C ASN A 72 11.63 9.10 -2.69
N THR A 73 10.60 8.63 -1.98
CA THR A 73 10.65 7.28 -1.38
C THR A 73 10.78 6.21 -2.45
N ALA A 74 9.99 6.27 -3.53
CA ALA A 74 10.08 5.28 -4.60
C ALA A 74 11.47 5.28 -5.26
N LYS A 75 12.02 6.47 -5.52
CA LYS A 75 13.34 6.65 -6.11
C LYS A 75 14.46 6.13 -5.20
N ASP A 76 14.47 6.56 -3.95
CA ASP A 76 15.56 6.29 -3.02
C ASP A 76 15.55 4.81 -2.58
N VAL A 77 14.37 4.20 -2.43
CA VAL A 77 14.26 2.76 -2.19
C VAL A 77 14.71 1.97 -3.41
N ALA A 78 14.30 2.35 -4.64
CA ALA A 78 14.77 1.67 -5.84
C ALA A 78 16.31 1.71 -5.99
N ALA A 79 16.94 2.80 -5.57
CA ALA A 79 18.40 2.90 -5.54
C ALA A 79 19.07 1.97 -4.52
N GLN A 80 18.39 1.62 -3.42
CA GLN A 80 18.89 0.65 -2.42
C GLN A 80 18.69 -0.81 -2.84
N PHE A 81 17.70 -1.09 -3.69
CA PHE A 81 17.34 -2.43 -4.13
C PHE A 81 17.51 -2.59 -5.65
N PRO A 82 18.74 -2.53 -6.20
CA PRO A 82 18.95 -2.73 -7.63
C PRO A 82 18.43 -4.11 -8.07
N GLY A 83 17.83 -4.18 -9.26
CA GLY A 83 17.21 -5.40 -9.80
C GLY A 83 15.88 -5.80 -9.16
N HIS A 84 15.29 -4.90 -8.36
CA HIS A 84 13.95 -5.05 -7.82
C HIS A 84 13.04 -3.95 -8.35
N SER A 85 11.75 -4.27 -8.42
CA SER A 85 10.69 -3.30 -8.65
C SER A 85 10.22 -2.71 -7.34
N VAL A 86 9.98 -1.41 -7.33
CA VAL A 86 9.50 -0.64 -6.19
C VAL A 86 8.23 0.10 -6.57
N ILE A 87 7.22 -0.01 -5.72
CA ILE A 87 5.97 0.74 -5.81
C ILE A 87 5.72 1.42 -4.47
N VAL A 88 5.39 2.71 -4.49
CA VAL A 88 4.91 3.45 -3.32
C VAL A 88 3.49 3.89 -3.61
N CYS A 89 2.53 3.52 -2.75
CA CYS A 89 1.13 3.91 -2.93
C CYS A 89 0.36 4.13 -1.63
N ASN A 90 -0.59 5.06 -1.66
CA ASN A 90 -1.57 5.31 -0.58
C ASN A 90 -3.01 4.87 -0.97
N VAL A 91 -3.18 4.31 -2.17
CA VAL A 91 -4.46 3.76 -2.64
C VAL A 91 -4.52 2.24 -2.50
N GLY A 92 -5.70 1.65 -2.65
CA GLY A 92 -5.85 0.20 -2.61
C GLY A 92 -5.09 -0.48 -3.77
N TYR A 93 -4.68 -1.72 -3.58
CA TYR A 93 -4.03 -2.53 -4.61
C TYR A 93 -4.21 -4.03 -4.37
N SER A 94 -3.79 -4.84 -5.34
CA SER A 94 -3.53 -6.27 -5.16
C SER A 94 -2.14 -6.65 -5.63
N LEU A 95 -1.56 -7.64 -4.97
CA LEU A 95 -0.30 -8.29 -5.34
C LEU A 95 -0.56 -9.77 -5.59
N SER A 96 -0.07 -10.29 -6.70
CA SER A 96 -0.14 -11.71 -7.04
C SER A 96 1.14 -12.18 -7.74
N GLY A 97 1.31 -13.48 -7.93
CA GLY A 97 2.55 -14.11 -8.42
C GLY A 97 3.38 -14.73 -7.30
N SER A 98 4.42 -15.49 -7.66
CA SER A 98 5.22 -16.30 -6.72
C SER A 98 6.58 -15.71 -6.35
N GLY A 99 6.97 -14.60 -6.99
CA GLY A 99 8.21 -13.88 -6.69
C GLY A 99 8.26 -13.33 -5.26
N ASP A 100 9.43 -12.83 -4.89
CA ASP A 100 9.64 -12.28 -3.56
C ASP A 100 9.02 -10.90 -3.42
N GLN A 101 8.52 -10.60 -2.22
CA GLN A 101 8.00 -9.28 -1.88
C GLN A 101 8.31 -8.90 -0.43
N LEU A 102 8.47 -7.60 -0.24
CA LEU A 102 8.49 -6.89 1.02
C LEU A 102 7.45 -5.76 0.93
N VAL A 103 6.59 -5.66 1.94
CA VAL A 103 5.64 -4.55 2.08
C VAL A 103 5.97 -3.87 3.40
N TYR A 104 6.23 -2.57 3.33
CA TYR A 104 6.49 -1.72 4.49
C TYR A 104 5.48 -0.57 4.51
N SER A 105 4.58 -0.61 5.50
CA SER A 105 3.58 0.44 5.71
C SER A 105 4.15 1.55 6.58
N THR A 106 3.92 2.79 6.18
CA THR A 106 4.37 3.98 6.91
C THR A 106 3.34 5.09 6.83
N SER A 107 3.31 5.94 7.85
CA SER A 107 2.39 7.07 7.90
C SER A 107 3.13 8.31 8.35
N TYR A 108 2.71 9.47 7.84
CA TYR A 108 3.12 10.74 8.41
C TYR A 108 1.91 11.66 8.57
N ASN A 109 2.03 12.61 9.51
CA ASN A 109 0.97 13.57 9.77
C ASN A 109 0.88 14.59 8.62
N ALA A 110 -0.17 14.47 7.82
CA ALA A 110 -0.58 15.54 6.94
C ALA A 110 -1.24 16.61 7.81
N LYS A 111 -0.63 17.81 7.91
CA LYS A 111 -1.10 18.94 8.72
C LYS A 111 -2.61 19.27 8.55
N VAL A 112 -3.24 18.79 7.49
CA VAL A 112 -4.69 18.90 7.25
C VAL A 112 -5.35 17.52 7.41
N GLY A 113 -5.92 17.28 8.58
CA GLY A 113 -7.09 16.41 8.74
C GLY A 113 -6.90 14.94 9.08
N SER A 114 -5.72 14.30 8.89
CA SER A 114 -5.40 12.93 9.38
C SER A 114 -3.98 12.50 8.97
N ASP A 115 -3.47 11.41 9.54
CA ASP A 115 -2.27 10.75 9.03
C ASP A 115 -2.54 10.13 7.64
N VAL A 116 -1.55 10.22 6.76
CA VAL A 116 -1.60 9.62 5.42
C VAL A 116 -0.69 8.40 5.41
N THR A 117 -1.27 7.23 5.17
CA THR A 117 -0.55 5.95 5.17
C THR A 117 -0.17 5.53 3.75
N PHE A 118 1.11 5.24 3.54
CA PHE A 118 1.64 4.68 2.30
C PHE A 118 2.17 3.29 2.54
N ASP A 119 2.03 2.44 1.54
CA ASP A 119 2.78 1.19 1.44
C ASP A 119 3.95 1.37 0.48
N VAL A 120 5.13 0.97 0.93
CA VAL A 120 6.32 0.80 0.11
C VAL A 120 6.48 -0.68 -0.16
N ILE A 121 6.35 -1.06 -1.43
CA ILE A 121 6.35 -2.44 -1.90
C ILE A 121 7.62 -2.64 -2.72
N VAL A 122 8.49 -3.54 -2.27
CA VAL A 122 9.67 -3.97 -3.01
C VAL A 122 9.47 -5.41 -3.41
N PHE A 123 9.65 -5.73 -4.69
CA PHE A 123 9.42 -7.09 -5.17
C PHE A 123 10.31 -7.45 -6.35
N LYS A 124 10.44 -8.76 -6.58
CA LYS A 124 11.14 -9.33 -7.72
C LYS A 124 10.20 -10.21 -8.55
N SER A 125 10.49 -10.36 -9.84
CA SER A 125 9.73 -11.26 -10.71
C SER A 125 9.75 -12.72 -10.19
N PRO A 126 8.73 -13.54 -10.50
CA PRO A 126 7.49 -13.17 -11.17
C PRO A 126 6.47 -12.52 -10.20
N LYS A 127 6.00 -11.31 -10.53
CA LYS A 127 5.00 -10.58 -9.74
C LYS A 127 4.12 -9.66 -10.56
N ILE A 128 2.86 -9.56 -10.12
CA ILE A 128 1.85 -8.67 -10.65
C ILE A 128 1.37 -7.75 -9.54
N PHE A 129 1.34 -6.46 -9.83
CA PHE A 129 0.70 -5.43 -9.00
C PHE A 129 -0.43 -4.78 -9.79
N ASP A 130 -1.60 -4.69 -9.15
CA ASP A 130 -2.77 -4.01 -9.70
C ASP A 130 -3.24 -2.92 -8.75
N ARG A 131 -3.14 -1.66 -9.17
CA ARG A 131 -3.67 -0.52 -8.44
C ARG A 131 -5.20 -0.49 -8.51
N ARG A 132 -5.86 -0.16 -7.40
CA ARG A 132 -7.30 0.06 -7.30
C ARG A 132 -7.58 1.53 -7.01
N GLY A 133 -8.21 2.20 -7.98
CA GLY A 133 -8.50 3.64 -7.92
C GLY A 133 -7.42 4.48 -8.60
N ASP A 134 -7.65 5.79 -8.65
CA ASP A 134 -6.69 6.73 -9.20
C ASP A 134 -5.67 7.13 -8.12
N GLY A 135 -4.44 6.69 -8.29
CA GLY A 135 -3.34 7.05 -7.40
C GLY A 135 -2.85 8.48 -7.62
N GLY A 136 -3.07 9.09 -8.80
CA GLY A 136 -2.45 10.36 -9.14
C GLY A 136 -0.92 10.37 -8.94
N TYR A 137 -0.30 11.55 -9.07
CA TYR A 137 1.15 11.71 -8.89
C TYR A 137 1.55 11.84 -7.41
N GLU A 138 0.59 12.24 -6.57
CA GLU A 138 0.76 12.42 -5.13
C GLU A 138 0.66 11.11 -4.35
N ASN A 139 -0.15 10.15 -4.81
CA ASN A 139 -0.45 8.92 -4.06
C ASN A 139 0.13 7.66 -4.70
N TRP A 140 0.84 7.78 -5.82
CA TRP A 140 1.51 6.67 -6.47
C TRP A 140 2.79 7.06 -7.21
N ALA A 141 3.84 6.27 -7.01
CA ALA A 141 5.07 6.30 -7.80
C ALA A 141 5.63 4.88 -7.91
N PHE A 142 6.38 4.64 -8.98
CA PHE A 142 7.01 3.34 -9.21
C PHE A 142 8.36 3.49 -9.90
N TYR A 143 9.22 2.52 -9.66
CA TYR A 143 10.43 2.24 -10.41
C TYR A 143 10.46 0.74 -10.61
N VAL A 144 10.23 0.30 -11.84
CA VAL A 144 10.11 -1.13 -12.15
C VAL A 144 11.37 -1.61 -12.87
N ASP A 145 11.74 -2.87 -12.62
CA ASP A 145 12.82 -3.51 -13.36
C ASP A 145 12.51 -3.51 -14.87
N ALA A 146 13.56 -3.50 -15.69
CA ALA A 146 13.43 -3.45 -17.15
C ALA A 146 12.69 -4.67 -17.74
N SER A 147 12.59 -5.78 -16.99
CA SER A 147 11.82 -6.96 -17.40
C SER A 147 10.31 -6.82 -17.17
N CYS A 148 9.87 -5.74 -16.51
CA CYS A 148 8.47 -5.52 -16.19
C CYS A 148 7.76 -4.67 -17.25
N ASN A 149 6.48 -4.96 -17.47
CA ASN A 149 5.57 -4.13 -18.24
C ASN A 149 4.70 -3.29 -17.30
N GLU A 150 4.58 -1.99 -17.57
CA GLU A 150 3.68 -1.09 -16.82
C GLU A 150 2.61 -0.51 -17.76
N ASN A 151 1.37 -0.55 -17.31
CA ASN A 151 0.23 0.02 -18.03
C ASN A 151 -0.85 0.55 -17.08
N GLY A 152 -0.83 1.85 -16.81
CA GLY A 152 -1.92 2.57 -16.15
C GLY A 152 -2.18 2.18 -14.69
N GLY A 153 -1.20 1.58 -14.01
CA GLY A 153 -1.36 1.02 -12.67
C GLY A 153 -1.44 -0.51 -12.62
N HIS A 154 -1.32 -1.18 -13.76
CA HIS A 154 -0.97 -2.59 -13.84
C HIS A 154 0.55 -2.72 -14.05
N VAL A 155 1.23 -3.45 -13.18
CA VAL A 155 2.65 -3.79 -13.34
C VAL A 155 2.77 -5.29 -13.36
N GLU A 156 3.32 -5.84 -14.44
CA GLU A 156 3.55 -7.27 -14.62
C GLU A 156 5.03 -7.53 -14.87
N CYS A 157 5.66 -8.28 -13.98
CA CYS A 157 7.04 -8.74 -14.09
C CYS A 157 7.01 -10.26 -14.21
N LEU A 158 7.43 -10.80 -15.35
CA LEU A 158 7.45 -12.24 -15.64
C LEU A 158 8.78 -12.90 -15.24
#